data_AF-A0A7V9C3J6-F1
#
_entry.id   AF-A0A7V9C3J6-F1
#
_cell.length_a   1.000
_cell.length_b   1.000
_cell.length_c   1.000
_cell.angle_alpha   90.00
_cell.angle_beta   90.00
_cell.angle_gamma   90.00
#
_symmetry.space_group_name_H-M   'P 1'
#
loop_
_entity.id
_entity.type
_entity.pdbx_description
1 polymer ?
#
loop_
_entity_poly.entity_id
_entity_poly.type
_entity_poly.pdbx_seq_one_letter_code
_entity_poly.pdbx_strand_id
1 'polypeptide(L)'
;MNERDIFDERQEIKKASFSCPSCRERNDYDVRWLTRRKKHQAPRHLNQDDRAKFEKSRDYMVRVDDQLMCKNIRCRKRFEIPSSQSVVFI
;
A
#
# COMPACT_ATOMS: atom_id res chain seq x y z
N MET A 1 -4.85 -12.39 17.68
CA MET A 1 -5.67 -11.68 16.68
C MET A 1 -4.95 -11.77 15.33
N ASN A 2 -5.40 -12.61 14.40
CA ASN A 2 -4.81 -12.67 13.06
C ASN A 2 -5.40 -11.54 12.21
N GLU A 3 -4.57 -10.70 11.60
CA GLU A 3 -5.02 -9.54 10.81
C GLU A 3 -6.00 -9.91 9.69
N ARG A 4 -5.87 -11.12 9.12
CA ARG A 4 -6.75 -11.67 8.08
C ARG A 4 -8.21 -11.87 8.49
N ASP A 5 -8.46 -12.05 9.79
CA ASP A 5 -9.83 -12.23 10.29
C ASP A 5 -10.59 -10.90 10.34
N ILE A 6 -9.87 -9.77 10.42
CA ILE A 6 -10.42 -8.43 10.66
C ILE A 6 -10.47 -7.56 9.41
N PHE A 7 -9.52 -7.74 8.49
CA PHE A 7 -9.40 -6.91 7.30
C PHE A 7 -9.74 -7.69 6.03
N ASP A 8 -10.49 -7.06 5.14
CA ASP A 8 -10.58 -7.47 3.74
C ASP A 8 -9.36 -6.91 3.01
N GLU A 9 -8.49 -7.82 2.56
CA GLU A 9 -7.29 -7.49 1.79
C GLU A 9 -7.66 -7.43 0.30
N ARG A 10 -7.38 -6.30 -0.36
CA ARG A 10 -7.55 -6.13 -1.80
C ARG A 10 -6.29 -5.56 -2.42
N GLN A 11 -5.85 -6.16 -3.52
CA GLN A 11 -4.75 -5.62 -4.30
C GLN A 11 -5.29 -4.60 -5.29
N GLU A 12 -4.74 -3.39 -5.26
CA GLU A 12 -5.09 -2.28 -6.13
C GLU A 12 -3.84 -1.76 -6.84
N ILE A 13 -4.00 -1.27 -8.07
CA ILE A 13 -2.92 -0.62 -8.81
C ILE A 13 -3.25 0.87 -8.87
N LYS A 14 -2.36 1.70 -8.33
CA LYS A 14 -2.49 3.16 -8.35
C LYS A 14 -1.38 3.78 -9.19
N LYS A 15 -1.76 4.74 -10.04
CA LYS A 15 -0.82 5.53 -10.81
C LYS A 15 -0.19 6.60 -9.93
N ALA A 16 1.12 6.69 -9.95
CA ALA A 16 1.88 7.71 -9.23
C ALA A 16 3.00 8.25 -10.11
N SER A 17 3.16 9.58 -10.11
CA SER A 17 4.18 10.25 -10.90
C SER A 17 5.49 10.29 -10.12
N PHE A 18 6.55 9.68 -10.67
CA PHE A 18 7.88 9.71 -10.07
C PHE A 18 8.91 10.29 -11.04
N SER A 19 9.93 10.94 -10.49
CA SER A 19 11.11 11.37 -11.26
C SER A 19 12.23 10.35 -11.06
N CYS A 20 12.81 9.88 -12.17
CA CYS A 20 13.93 8.95 -12.10
C CYS A 20 15.20 9.69 -11.62
N PRO A 21 15.91 9.21 -10.58
CA PRO A 21 17.13 9.87 -10.10
C PRO A 21 18.29 9.84 -11.11
N SER A 22 18.26 8.91 -12.08
CA SER A 22 19.31 8.77 -13.09
C SER A 22 19.16 9.69 -14.30
N CYS A 23 17.96 9.80 -14.88
CA CYS A 23 17.72 10.64 -16.07
C CYS A 23 16.88 11.90 -15.77
N ARG A 24 16.39 12.06 -14.53
CA ARG A 24 15.53 13.16 -14.04
C ARG A 24 14.17 13.29 -14.74
N GLU A 25 13.84 12.38 -15.64
CA GLU A 25 12.55 12.37 -16.32
C GLU A 25 11.42 11.97 -15.37
N ARG A 26 10.34 12.75 -15.38
CA ARG A 26 9.11 12.47 -14.63
C ARG A 26 8.14 11.70 -15.51
N ASN A 27 7.65 10.57 -15.01
CA ASN A 27 6.66 9.74 -15.68
C ASN A 27 5.66 9.16 -14.67
N ASP A 28 4.52 8.70 -15.18
CA ASP A 28 3.53 7.97 -14.38
C ASP A 28 3.86 6.48 -14.34
N TYR A 29 3.89 5.92 -13.15
CA TYR A 29 4.15 4.51 -12.89
C TYR A 29 2.98 3.86 -12.19
N ASP A 30 2.74 2.61 -12.55
CA ASP A 30 1.71 1.79 -11.95
C ASP A 30 2.31 1.11 -10.72
N VAL A 31 1.88 1.53 -9.53
CA VAL A 31 2.35 1.01 -8.25
C VAL A 31 1.28 0.11 -7.66
N ARG A 32 1.68 -1.08 -7.22
CA ARG A 32 0.79 -2.01 -6.52
C ARG A 32 0.67 -1.62 -5.06
N TRP A 33 -0.57 -1.62 -4.59
CA TRP A 33 -0.97 -1.36 -3.22
C TRP A 33 -1.81 -2.52 -2.71
N LEU A 34 -1.64 -2.85 -1.43
CA LEU A 34 -2.47 -3.76 -0.69
C LEU A 34 -3.35 -2.92 0.24
N THR A 35 -4.62 -2.78 -0.11
CA THR A 35 -5.61 -2.09 0.71
C THR A 35 -6.17 -3.07 1.72
N ARG A 36 -6.08 -2.70 2.99
CA ARG A 36 -6.66 -3.43 4.13
C ARG A 36 -7.82 -2.61 4.67
N ARG A 37 -9.03 -3.03 4.33
CA ARG A 37 -10.26 -2.40 4.85
C ARG A 37 -10.80 -3.20 6.01
N LYS A 38 -11.14 -2.54 7.10
CA LYS A 38 -11.75 -3.15 8.26
C LYS A 38 -13.11 -3.73 7.86
N LYS A 39 -13.35 -4.99 8.20
CA LYS A 39 -14.64 -5.63 8.00
C LYS A 39 -15.72 -4.87 8.77
N HIS A 40 -16.92 -4.80 8.22
CA HIS A 40 -18.04 -4.10 8.86
C HIS A 40 -18.48 -4.76 10.17
N GLN A 41 -18.30 -6.08 10.30
CA GLN A 41 -18.67 -6.83 11.50
C GLN A 41 -17.44 -7.47 12.14
N ALA A 42 -17.33 -7.31 13.44
CA ALA A 42 -16.32 -7.99 14.24
C ALA A 42 -16.63 -9.50 14.28
N PRO A 43 -15.64 -10.39 14.06
CA PRO A 43 -15.79 -11.82 14.29
C PRO A 43 -16.40 -12.14 15.66
N ARG A 44 -17.39 -13.04 15.70
CA ARG A 44 -18.18 -13.38 16.90
C ARG A 44 -17.37 -13.94 18.07
N HIS A 45 -16.16 -14.41 17.80
CA HIS A 45 -15.25 -15.06 18.75
C HIS A 45 -14.12 -14.13 19.24
N LEU A 46 -14.24 -12.81 19.05
CA LEU A 46 -13.26 -11.85 19.56
C LEU A 46 -13.45 -11.60 21.06
N ASN A 47 -12.35 -11.72 21.82
CA ASN A 47 -12.28 -11.31 23.21
C ASN A 47 -12.46 -9.78 23.35
N GLN A 48 -12.75 -9.32 24.56
CA GLN A 48 -13.00 -7.89 24.84
C GLN A 48 -11.82 -6.99 24.43
N ASP A 49 -10.58 -7.41 24.68
CA ASP A 49 -9.35 -6.72 24.23
C ASP A 49 -9.24 -6.62 22.71
N ASP A 50 -9.51 -7.71 22.00
CA ASP A 50 -9.40 -7.73 20.54
C ASP A 50 -10.54 -6.91 19.90
N ARG A 51 -11.69 -6.81 20.56
CA ARG A 51 -12.79 -5.92 20.14
C ARG A 51 -12.42 -4.44 20.29
N ALA A 52 -11.73 -4.07 21.37
CA ALA A 52 -11.20 -2.71 21.54
C ALA A 52 -10.14 -2.36 20.47
N LYS A 53 -9.28 -3.32 20.11
CA LYS A 53 -8.31 -3.16 19.00
C LYS A 53 -9.00 -3.06 17.64
N PHE A 54 -10.05 -3.84 17.42
CA PHE A 54 -10.87 -3.76 16.22
C PHE A 54 -11.50 -2.38 16.08
N GLU A 55 -12.10 -1.83 17.15
CA GLU A 55 -12.70 -0.49 17.13
C GLU A 55 -11.69 0.61 16.77
N LYS A 56 -10.47 0.55 17.32
CA LYS A 56 -9.39 1.52 17.04
C LYS A 56 -8.69 1.33 15.70
N SER A 57 -8.92 0.20 15.03
CA SER A 57 -8.30 -0.09 13.74
C SER A 57 -8.87 0.80 12.64
N ARG A 58 -7.99 1.38 11.82
CA ARG A 58 -8.32 2.21 10.67
C ARG A 58 -8.04 1.46 9.38
N ASP A 59 -8.68 1.90 8.30
CA ASP A 59 -8.36 1.43 6.96
C ASP A 59 -7.01 1.99 6.53
N TYR A 60 -6.21 1.18 5.87
CA TYR A 60 -4.91 1.61 5.36
C TYR A 60 -4.52 0.86 4.10
N MET A 61 -3.61 1.45 3.35
CA MET A 61 -2.97 0.86 2.19
C MET A 61 -1.50 0.67 2.47
N VAL A 62 -0.96 -0.47 2.06
CA VAL A 62 0.47 -0.76 2.11
C VAL A 62 0.99 -0.85 0.69
N ARG A 63 2.05 -0.11 0.36
CA ARG A 63 2.70 -0.22 -0.94
C ARG A 63 3.43 -1.55 -1.03
N VAL A 64 3.21 -2.28 -2.12
CA VAL A 64 3.83 -3.60 -2.36
C VAL A 64 5.13 -3.48 -3.15
N ASP A 65 5.22 -2.50 -4.05
CA ASP A 65 6.42 -2.28 -4.86
C ASP A 65 7.40 -1.33 -4.16
N ASP A 66 8.67 -1.71 -4.08
CA ASP A 66 9.73 -0.86 -3.54
C ASP A 66 10.59 -0.20 -4.63
N GLN A 67 10.64 -0.81 -5.81
CA GLN A 67 11.43 -0.35 -6.94
C GLN A 67 10.59 -0.29 -8.22
N LEU A 68 10.88 0.70 -9.05
CA LEU A 68 10.29 0.88 -10.38
C LEU A 68 11.38 0.90 -11.44
N MET A 69 11.04 0.45 -12.64
CA MET A 69 11.90 0.58 -13.81
C MET A 69 11.55 1.86 -14.55
N CYS A 70 12.54 2.71 -14.81
CA CYS A 70 12.33 3.94 -15.57
C CYS A 70 11.71 3.66 -16.95
N LYS A 71 10.57 4.32 -17.26
CA LYS A 71 9.87 4.17 -18.55
C LYS A 71 10.62 4.78 -19.73
N ASN A 72 11.62 5.65 -19.48
CA ASN A 72 12.48 6.17 -20.53
C ASN A 72 13.36 5.04 -21.10
N ILE A 73 13.17 4.74 -22.39
CA ILE A 73 13.86 3.68 -23.15
C ILE A 73 15.40 3.85 -23.13
N ARG A 74 15.89 5.10 -23.07
CA ARG A 74 17.33 5.41 -23.01
C ARG A 74 17.94 5.16 -21.63
N CYS A 75 17.12 5.21 -20.57
CA CYS A 75 17.58 5.02 -19.19
C CYS A 75 17.36 3.59 -18.72
N ARG A 76 16.11 3.10 -18.70
CA ARG A 76 15.68 1.77 -18.21
C ARG A 76 16.26 1.31 -16.86
N LYS A 77 16.88 2.21 -16.09
CA LYS A 77 17.42 1.91 -14.76
C LYS A 77 16.29 1.68 -13.76
N ARG A 78 16.49 0.74 -12.85
CA ARG A 78 15.64 0.57 -11.67
C ARG A 78 15.98 1.64 -10.65
N PHE A 79 14.97 2.18 -9.99
CA PHE A 79 15.13 3.13 -8.90
C PHE A 79 14.13 2.81 -7.81
N GLU A 80 14.53 3.07 -6.57
CA GLU A 80 13.65 2.96 -5.40
C GLU A 80 12.63 4.08 -5.41
N ILE A 81 11.39 3.78 -5.02
CA ILE A 81 10.34 4.79 -4.92
C ILE A 81 10.72 5.75 -3.78
N PRO A 82 11.05 7.02 -4.09
CA PRO A 82 11.59 7.94 -3.10
C PRO A 82 10.50 8.28 -2.07
N SER A 83 10.77 7.90 -0.81
CA SER A 83 10.10 8.25 0.47
C SER A 83 8.58 8.42 0.50
N SER A 84 7.86 7.96 -0.52
CA SER A 84 6.41 7.98 -0.55
C SER A 84 5.95 7.00 0.51
N GLN A 85 5.18 7.50 1.49
CA GLN A 85 4.60 6.74 2.59
C GLN A 85 4.31 5.29 2.17
N SER A 86 5.05 4.35 2.75
CA SER A 86 4.83 2.91 2.52
C SER A 86 3.48 2.47 3.06
N VAL A 87 2.93 3.22 4.02
CA VAL A 87 1.61 3.04 4.60
C VAL A 87 0.82 4.34 4.52
N VAL A 88 -0.36 4.29 3.93
CA VAL A 88 -1.29 5.43 3.82
C VAL A 88 -2.59 5.05 4.52
N PHE A 89 -3.00 5.83 5.53
CA PHE A 89 -4.32 5.65 6.17
C PHE A 89 -5.41 6.25 5.28
N ILE A 90 -6.51 5.50 5.11
CA ILE A 90 -7.71 5.94 4.38
C ILE A 90 -8.73 6.49 5.37
#